data_AF-A0A7C4YFK5-F1
#
_entry.id   AF-A0A7C4YFK5-F1
#
_cell.length_a   1.000
_cell.length_b   1.000
_cell.length_c   1.000
_cell.angle_alpha   90.00
_cell.angle_beta   90.00
_cell.angle_gamma   90.00
#
_symmetry.space_group_name_H-M   'P 1'
#
loop_
_entity.id
_entity.type
_entity.pdbx_description
1 polymer ?
#
loop_
_entity_poly.entity_id
_entity_poly.type
_entity_poly.pdbx_seq_one_letter_code
_entity_poly.pdbx_strand_id
1 'polypeptide(L)'
;MENSKPIGVFDSGIGGLSVVRSLKKVLPNENIIYVGDLKHFPYGTKDEETVKTYAKNITKFLLDNGVKLIIVACNTVSSIAVDDLKNIANPVNVIGMIQSGAEYAVKTTRNKKVGVISTPLTAKKHAYK
;
A
#
# COMPACT_ATOMS: atom_id res chain seq x y z
N MET A 1 -17.09 6.54 21.24
CA MET A 1 -16.60 7.04 19.94
C MET A 1 -16.28 5.84 19.07
N GLU A 2 -16.72 5.89 17.82
CA GLU A 2 -16.97 4.78 16.89
C GLU A 2 -15.68 4.07 16.38
N ASN A 3 -14.89 3.47 17.28
CA ASN A 3 -13.57 2.92 16.97
C ASN A 3 -13.60 1.48 16.40
N SER A 4 -14.77 0.99 15.98
CA SER A 4 -14.97 -0.34 15.40
C SER A 4 -14.77 -0.40 13.87
N LYS A 5 -14.61 0.77 13.22
CA LYS A 5 -14.41 0.85 11.76
C LYS A 5 -13.15 0.09 11.33
N PRO A 6 -13.19 -0.64 10.21
CA PRO A 6 -12.08 -1.48 9.78
C PRO A 6 -10.92 -0.67 9.19
N ILE A 7 -9.74 -1.28 9.16
CA ILE A 7 -8.60 -0.86 8.35
C ILE A 7 -8.76 -1.46 6.95
N GLY A 8 -8.76 -0.62 5.92
CA GLY A 8 -8.69 -1.04 4.53
C GLY A 8 -7.26 -1.39 4.15
N VAL A 9 -7.04 -2.55 3.56
CA VAL A 9 -5.75 -2.97 3.01
C VAL A 9 -5.97 -3.38 1.56
N PHE A 10 -5.14 -2.92 0.64
CA PHE A 10 -5.24 -3.41 -0.74
C PHE A 10 -3.89 -3.64 -1.40
N ASP A 11 -3.89 -4.58 -2.35
CA ASP A 11 -2.76 -4.95 -3.17
C ASP A 11 -3.22 -5.29 -4.60
N SER A 12 -2.27 -5.33 -5.53
CA SER A 12 -2.48 -5.83 -6.90
C SER A 12 -2.89 -7.30 -6.96
N GLY A 13 -2.74 -8.08 -5.89
CA GLY A 13 -3.07 -9.50 -5.85
C GLY A 13 -3.12 -10.05 -4.42
N ILE A 14 -2.51 -11.20 -4.18
CA ILE A 14 -2.47 -11.86 -2.85
C ILE A 14 -1.23 -11.54 -2.01
N GLY A 15 -0.22 -10.87 -2.57
CA GLY A 15 1.05 -10.60 -1.88
C GLY A 15 0.88 -9.76 -0.61
N GLY A 16 -0.08 -8.84 -0.63
CA GLY A 16 -0.49 -8.00 0.50
C GLY A 16 -1.03 -8.77 1.71
N LEU A 17 -1.37 -10.05 1.60
CA LEU A 17 -1.73 -10.87 2.75
C LEU A 17 -0.58 -11.03 3.75
N SER A 18 0.67 -10.88 3.31
CA SER A 18 1.83 -10.81 4.21
C SER A 18 1.79 -9.59 5.13
N VAL A 19 1.30 -8.46 4.63
CA VAL A 19 1.07 -7.23 5.40
C VAL A 19 -0.08 -7.44 6.37
N VAL A 20 -1.21 -8.01 5.92
CA VAL A 20 -2.36 -8.35 6.79
C VAL A 20 -1.93 -9.28 7.93
N ARG A 21 -1.13 -10.30 7.64
CA ARG A 21 -0.59 -11.22 8.66
C ARG A 21 0.24 -10.49 9.71
N SER A 22 1.04 -9.51 9.28
CA SER A 22 1.86 -8.70 10.19
C SER A 22 1.00 -7.74 11.02
N LEU A 23 0.00 -7.12 10.40
CA LEU A 23 -0.97 -6.27 11.09
C LEU A 23 -1.73 -7.04 12.17
N LYS A 24 -2.26 -8.24 11.87
CA LYS A 24 -2.96 -9.06 12.87
C LYS A 24 -2.09 -9.46 14.07
N LYS A 25 -0.77 -9.51 13.93
CA LYS A 25 0.14 -9.78 15.05
C LYS A 25 0.28 -8.57 15.98
N VAL A 26 0.34 -7.37 15.42
CA VAL A 26 0.59 -6.12 16.18
C VAL A 26 -0.73 -5.46 16.63
N LEU A 27 -1.80 -5.64 15.85
CA LEU A 27 -3.14 -5.07 16.04
C LEU A 27 -4.19 -6.20 15.99
N PRO A 28 -4.19 -7.14 16.95
CA PRO A 28 -5.03 -8.34 16.89
C PRO A 28 -6.54 -8.05 16.96
N ASN A 29 -6.92 -6.88 17.49
CA ASN A 29 -8.31 -6.50 17.71
C ASN A 29 -8.88 -5.61 16.58
N GLU A 30 -8.08 -5.29 15.56
CA GLU A 30 -8.53 -4.47 14.43
C GLU A 30 -9.21 -5.31 13.36
N ASN A 31 -10.37 -4.84 12.91
CA ASN A 31 -11.05 -5.41 11.74
C ASN A 31 -10.32 -4.99 10.47
N ILE A 32 -10.16 -5.89 9.51
CA ILE A 32 -9.46 -5.62 8.25
C ILE A 32 -10.36 -5.97 7.07
N ILE A 33 -10.55 -5.02 6.15
CA ILE A 33 -11.09 -5.27 4.81
C ILE A 33 -9.90 -5.36 3.85
N TYR A 34 -9.72 -6.51 3.21
CA TYR A 34 -8.66 -6.72 2.23
C TYR A 34 -9.21 -6.75 0.81
N VAL A 35 -8.60 -6.00 -0.10
CA VAL A 35 -8.89 -6.03 -1.54
C VAL A 35 -7.65 -6.46 -2.32
N GLY A 36 -7.76 -7.58 -3.03
CA GLY A 36 -6.74 -8.04 -3.98
C GLY A 36 -7.26 -7.95 -5.41
N ASP A 37 -6.64 -7.11 -6.25
CA ASP A 37 -7.08 -6.92 -7.63
C ASP A 37 -6.54 -7.98 -8.61
N LEU A 38 -6.96 -9.23 -8.39
CA LEU A 38 -6.54 -10.38 -9.21
C LEU A 38 -6.91 -10.24 -10.68
N LYS A 39 -7.99 -9.50 -11.00
CA LYS A 39 -8.43 -9.27 -12.38
C LYS A 39 -7.38 -8.51 -13.20
N HIS A 40 -6.67 -7.58 -12.57
CA HIS A 40 -5.65 -6.77 -13.24
C HIS A 40 -4.23 -7.08 -12.73
N PHE A 41 -4.00 -8.22 -12.09
CA PHE A 41 -2.65 -8.65 -11.72
C PHE A 41 -1.80 -9.01 -12.96
N PRO A 42 -0.47 -8.81 -12.95
CA PRO A 42 0.32 -8.01 -12.02
C PRO A 42 0.37 -6.52 -12.42
N TYR A 43 0.51 -5.63 -11.45
CA TYR A 43 0.64 -4.18 -11.70
C TYR A 43 2.04 -3.77 -12.16
N GLY A 44 3.07 -4.53 -11.76
CA GLY A 44 4.47 -4.16 -11.99
C GLY A 44 4.90 -4.05 -13.46
N THR A 45 4.09 -4.56 -14.38
CA THR A 45 4.32 -4.56 -15.84
C THR A 45 3.35 -3.67 -16.61
N LYS A 46 2.47 -2.93 -15.92
CA LYS A 46 1.47 -2.06 -16.56
C LYS A 46 1.93 -0.61 -16.63
N ASP A 47 1.21 0.18 -17.40
CA ASP A 47 1.39 1.62 -17.45
C ASP A 47 0.92 2.29 -16.16
N GLU A 48 1.61 3.37 -15.80
CA GLU A 48 1.40 4.10 -14.55
C GLU A 48 -0.03 4.63 -14.41
N GLU A 49 -0.56 5.27 -15.44
CA GLU A 49 -1.91 5.85 -15.41
C GLU A 49 -2.99 4.78 -15.26
N THR A 50 -2.78 3.60 -15.84
CA THR A 50 -3.64 2.44 -15.66
C THR A 50 -3.63 1.99 -14.19
N VAL A 51 -2.45 1.84 -13.58
CA VAL A 51 -2.33 1.44 -12.17
C VAL A 51 -2.93 2.49 -11.22
N LYS A 52 -2.70 3.79 -11.49
CA LYS A 52 -3.32 4.88 -10.74
C LYS A 52 -4.84 4.80 -10.80
N THR A 53 -5.41 4.55 -11.97
CA THR A 53 -6.86 4.41 -12.14
C THR A 53 -7.42 3.27 -11.29
N TYR A 54 -6.79 2.09 -11.32
CA TYR A 54 -7.22 0.95 -10.50
C TYR A 54 -7.11 1.26 -9.01
N ALA A 55 -6.00 1.84 -8.57
CA ALA A 55 -5.78 2.21 -7.18
C ALA A 55 -6.81 3.23 -6.67
N LYS A 56 -7.19 4.21 -7.51
CA LYS A 56 -8.25 5.18 -7.19
C LYS A 56 -9.60 4.51 -7.01
N ASN A 57 -9.96 3.56 -7.88
CA ASN A 57 -11.21 2.81 -7.78
C ASN A 57 -11.29 1.96 -6.51
N ILE A 58 -10.19 1.25 -6.17
CA ILE A 58 -10.12 0.45 -4.94
C ILE A 58 -10.18 1.34 -3.70
N THR A 59 -9.52 2.51 -3.73
CA THR A 59 -9.56 3.48 -2.63
C THR A 59 -10.99 3.95 -2.38
N LYS A 60 -11.72 4.34 -3.44
CA LYS A 60 -13.15 4.70 -3.32
C LYS A 60 -13.99 3.57 -2.75
N PHE A 61 -13.81 2.35 -3.26
CA PHE A 61 -14.50 1.17 -2.71
C PHE A 61 -14.26 1.00 -1.21
N LEU A 62 -13.02 1.15 -0.73
CA LEU A 62 -12.70 1.06 0.70
C LEU A 62 -13.36 2.19 1.51
N LEU A 63 -13.37 3.41 0.99
CA LEU A 63 -14.05 4.55 1.63
C LEU A 63 -15.56 4.32 1.74
N ASP A 64 -16.19 3.79 0.69
CA ASP A 64 -17.62 3.44 0.69
C ASP A 64 -17.94 2.33 1.71
N ASN A 65 -16.95 1.51 2.07
CA ASN A 65 -17.06 0.50 3.14
C ASN A 65 -16.70 1.05 4.53
N GLY A 66 -16.53 2.36 4.68
CA GLY A 66 -16.39 3.02 5.98
C GLY A 66 -15.08 2.73 6.73
N VAL A 67 -13.98 2.52 6.00
CA VAL A 67 -12.66 2.29 6.63
C VAL A 67 -12.14 3.53 7.37
N LYS A 68 -11.44 3.33 8.48
CA LYS A 68 -10.80 4.42 9.25
C LYS A 68 -9.36 4.73 8.83
N LEU A 69 -8.74 3.83 8.08
CA LEU A 69 -7.35 3.90 7.60
C LEU A 69 -7.23 3.07 6.33
N ILE A 70 -6.43 3.51 5.37
CA ILE A 70 -6.09 2.74 4.17
C ILE A 70 -4.59 2.43 4.16
N ILE A 71 -4.26 1.17 3.94
CA ILE A 71 -2.90 0.67 3.78
C ILE A 71 -2.75 0.13 2.34
N VAL A 72 -1.87 0.79 1.58
CA VAL A 72 -1.48 0.38 0.24
C VAL A 72 -0.37 -0.67 0.37
N ALA A 73 -0.71 -1.95 0.39
CA ALA A 73 0.24 -3.05 0.57
C ALA A 73 1.09 -3.33 -0.68
N CYS A 74 0.69 -2.83 -1.85
CA CYS A 74 1.45 -2.97 -3.09
C CYS A 74 2.61 -1.97 -3.17
N ASN A 75 3.85 -2.42 -3.29
CA ASN A 75 5.01 -1.55 -3.53
C ASN A 75 4.88 -0.77 -4.87
N THR A 76 4.31 -1.41 -5.90
CA THR A 76 4.12 -0.75 -7.20
C THR A 76 3.18 0.45 -7.07
N VAL A 77 2.01 0.27 -6.44
CA VAL A 77 1.09 1.39 -6.19
C VAL A 77 1.74 2.42 -5.27
N SER A 78 2.47 1.95 -4.24
CA SER A 78 3.18 2.82 -3.31
C SER A 78 4.17 3.75 -3.99
N SER A 79 4.75 3.34 -5.13
CA SER A 79 5.73 4.11 -5.88
C SER A 79 5.17 5.23 -6.78
N ILE A 80 3.87 5.23 -7.05
CA ILE A 80 3.28 6.13 -8.07
C ILE A 80 2.00 6.83 -7.68
N ALA A 81 1.28 6.37 -6.65
CA ALA A 81 -0.10 6.82 -6.41
C ALA A 81 -0.37 7.29 -4.97
N VAL A 82 0.52 7.08 -4.00
CA VAL A 82 0.18 7.30 -2.58
C VAL A 82 -0.32 8.72 -2.30
N ASP A 83 0.33 9.74 -2.85
CA ASP A 83 -0.04 11.13 -2.59
C ASP A 83 -1.37 11.52 -3.25
N ASP A 84 -1.62 11.04 -4.48
CA ASP A 84 -2.94 11.15 -5.12
C ASP A 84 -4.03 10.50 -4.26
N LEU A 85 -3.75 9.31 -3.71
CA LEU A 85 -4.70 8.59 -2.89
C LEU A 85 -4.96 9.28 -1.55
N LYS A 86 -3.95 9.89 -0.92
CA LYS A 86 -4.13 10.71 0.30
C LYS A 86 -5.09 11.86 0.05
N ASN A 87 -4.92 12.56 -1.08
CA ASN A 87 -5.81 13.67 -1.45
C ASN A 87 -7.26 13.19 -1.67
N ILE A 88 -7.44 12.05 -2.31
CA ILE A 88 -8.77 11.46 -2.58
C ILE A 88 -9.43 10.96 -1.30
N ALA A 89 -8.67 10.38 -0.38
CA ALA A 89 -9.19 9.73 0.82
C ALA A 89 -9.45 10.70 1.99
N ASN A 90 -9.00 11.95 1.92
CA ASN A 90 -9.13 12.93 2.98
C ASN A 90 -10.59 13.01 3.51
N PRO A 91 -10.82 12.84 4.84
CA PRO A 91 -9.86 12.87 5.95
C PRO A 91 -9.26 11.52 6.37
N VAL A 92 -9.54 10.43 5.66
CA VAL A 92 -8.98 9.10 5.96
C VAL A 92 -7.50 9.04 5.55
N ASN A 93 -6.64 8.63 6.49
CA ASN A 93 -5.21 8.50 6.24
C ASN A 93 -4.90 7.33 5.28
N VAL A 94 -3.91 7.55 4.42
CA VAL A 94 -3.37 6.53 3.49
C VAL A 94 -1.88 6.33 3.75
N ILE A 95 -1.49 5.08 3.99
CA ILE A 95 -0.10 4.68 4.27
C ILE A 95 0.40 3.74 3.18
N GLY A 96 1.55 4.06 2.58
CA GLY A 96 2.26 3.21 1.62
C GLY A 96 3.41 2.43 2.25
N MET A 97 3.98 1.48 1.51
CA MET A 97 5.05 0.59 2.02
C MET A 97 6.46 1.20 1.96
N ILE A 98 6.70 2.10 0.99
CA ILE A 98 8.06 2.51 0.61
C ILE A 98 8.76 3.29 1.72
N GLN A 99 8.11 4.34 2.23
CA GLN A 99 8.70 5.20 3.25
C GLN A 99 9.10 4.40 4.50
N SER A 100 8.20 3.58 5.03
CA SER A 100 8.45 2.73 6.19
C SER A 100 9.62 1.76 5.98
N GLY A 101 9.71 1.15 4.79
CA GLY A 101 10.80 0.26 4.43
C GLY A 101 12.15 0.98 4.33
N ALA A 102 12.16 2.15 3.70
CA ALA A 102 13.36 2.97 3.54
C ALA A 102 13.88 3.49 4.89
N GLU A 103 13.00 4.05 5.73
CA GLU A 103 13.35 4.52 7.08
C GLU A 103 13.95 3.39 7.93
N TYR A 104 13.35 2.19 7.88
CA TYR A 104 13.87 1.04 8.60
C TYR A 104 15.25 0.61 8.08
N ALA A 105 15.45 0.60 6.76
CA ALA A 105 16.75 0.25 6.16
C ALA A 105 17.86 1.24 6.57
N VAL A 106 17.56 2.54 6.56
CA VAL A 106 18.50 3.59 7.02
C VAL A 106 18.83 3.42 8.50
N LYS A 107 17.83 3.13 9.34
CA LYS A 107 18.03 2.93 10.78
C LYS A 107 18.87 1.70 11.12
N THR A 108 18.83 0.66 10.29
CA THR A 108 19.42 -0.65 10.61
C THR A 108 20.75 -0.93 9.91
N THR A 109 21.06 -0.24 8.81
CA THR A 109 22.34 -0.42 8.10
C THR A 109 23.52 0.02 8.97
N ARG A 110 24.61 -0.75 8.92
CA ARG A 110 25.88 -0.45 9.62
C ARG A 110 26.94 0.13 8.70
N ASN A 111 26.85 -0.16 7.40
CA ASN A 111 27.86 0.20 6.41
C ASN A 111 27.33 1.21 5.37
N LYS A 112 26.10 1.70 5.55
CA LYS A 112 25.42 2.66 4.65
C LYS A 112 25.23 2.15 3.22
N LYS A 113 25.32 0.84 2.98
CA LYS A 113 25.01 0.21 1.69
C LYS A 113 23.68 -0.52 1.81
N VAL A 114 22.70 -0.14 0.99
CA VAL A 114 21.36 -0.74 0.97
C VAL A 114 21.05 -1.21 -0.45
N GLY A 115 20.67 -2.48 -0.58
CA GLY A 115 20.16 -3.05 -1.82
C GLY A 115 18.64 -3.15 -1.77
N VAL A 116 17.97 -2.88 -2.88
CA VAL A 116 16.51 -2.98 -3.02
C VAL A 116 16.19 -3.84 -4.23
N ILE A 117 15.30 -4.82 -4.06
CA ILE A 117 14.71 -5.61 -5.14
C ILE A 117 13.25 -5.22 -5.29
N SER A 118 12.81 -4.99 -6.53
CA SER A 118 11.46 -4.50 -6.78
C SER A 118 10.95 -4.90 -8.17
N THR A 119 9.66 -4.66 -8.43
CA THR A 119 9.10 -4.77 -9.78
C THR A 119 9.73 -3.74 -10.73
N PRO A 120 9.67 -3.96 -12.06
CA PRO A 120 10.22 -3.02 -13.04
C PRO A 120 9.65 -1.60 -12.90
N LEU A 121 8.32 -1.47 -12.71
CA LEU A 121 7.71 -0.15 -12.54
C LEU A 121 8.20 0.57 -11.26
N THR A 122 8.33 -0.16 -10.14
CA THR A 122 8.87 0.41 -8.90
C THR A 122 10.32 0.87 -9.09
N ALA A 123 11.14 0.08 -9.78
CA ALA A 123 12.54 0.41 -10.06
C ALA A 123 12.68 1.62 -10.99
N LYS A 124 11.87 1.66 -12.07
CA LYS A 124 11.83 2.77 -13.04
C LYS A 124 11.48 4.11 -12.38
N LYS A 125 10.70 4.07 -11.31
CA LYS A 125 10.29 5.26 -10.56
C LYS A 125 11.31 5.72 -9.53
N HIS A 126 12.42 5.00 -9.38
CA HIS A 126 13.46 5.32 -8.39
C HIS A 126 12.89 5.54 -6.98
N ALA A 127 11.81 4.84 -6.63
CA ALA A 127 11.01 5.21 -5.47
C ALA A 127 11.70 4.97 -4.13
N TYR A 128 12.78 4.19 -4.11
CA TYR A 128 13.64 3.95 -2.94
C TYR A 128 15.00 4.67 -3.01
N LYS A 129 15.23 5.53 -4.02
CA LYS A 129 16.50 6.24 -4.21
C LYS A 129 16.47 7.64 -3.61
#